data_AF-A0A659UKP6-F1
#
_entry.id   AF-A0A659UKP6-F1
#
_cell.length_a   1.000
_cell.length_b   1.000
_cell.length_c   1.000
_cell.angle_alpha   90.00
_cell.angle_beta   90.00
_cell.angle_gamma   90.00
#
_symmetry.space_group_name_H-M   'P 1'
#
loop_
_entity.id
_entity.type
_entity.pdbx_description
1 polymer ?
#
loop_
_entity_poly.entity_id
_entity_poly.type
_entity_poly.pdbx_seq_one_letter_code
_entity_poly.pdbx_strand_id
1 'polypeptide(L)'
;MKGTSGNDVLRASDSGAHTMAGYGGNDDYYVNNSASKVIESAGQGQDRVWASVSYALSAGSSIEVLGTQKDAGTTAINLTGNELRQHVIGNAGDNIINGGGGGDWLTGNGGHDTF
;
A
#
# COMPACT_ATOMS: atom_id res chain seq x y z
N MET A 1 -8.72 -12.97 1.46
CA MET A 1 -7.47 -13.67 1.09
C MET A 1 -6.63 -13.77 2.33
N LYS A 2 -6.06 -14.95 2.59
CA LYS A 2 -5.29 -15.23 3.80
C LYS A 2 -3.97 -15.89 3.40
N GLY A 3 -2.87 -15.40 3.94
CA GLY A 3 -1.55 -16.02 3.82
C GLY A 3 -1.29 -17.05 4.91
N THR A 4 -0.02 -17.19 5.23
CA THR A 4 0.62 -18.17 6.10
C THR A 4 1.54 -17.48 7.10
N SER A 5 2.40 -18.20 7.81
CA SER A 5 3.39 -17.59 8.70
C SER A 5 4.72 -17.24 8.01
N GLY A 6 4.79 -17.35 6.69
CA GLY A 6 5.97 -17.01 5.90
C GLY A 6 5.63 -15.99 4.83
N ASN A 7 6.64 -15.54 4.10
CA ASN A 7 6.50 -14.48 3.10
C ASN A 7 5.54 -14.90 1.97
N ASP A 8 4.41 -14.22 1.87
CA ASP A 8 3.36 -14.48 0.90
C ASP A 8 3.21 -13.34 -0.11
N VAL A 9 2.69 -13.71 -1.29
CA VAL A 9 2.25 -12.75 -2.31
C VAL A 9 0.73 -12.87 -2.45
N LEU A 10 0.01 -11.86 -1.97
CA LEU A 10 -1.45 -11.83 -2.00
C LEU A 10 -1.91 -10.93 -3.15
N ARG A 11 -2.47 -11.52 -4.21
CA ARG A 11 -2.97 -10.79 -5.39
C ARG A 11 -4.39 -11.19 -5.74
N ALA A 12 -5.27 -10.20 -5.87
CA ALA A 12 -6.63 -10.43 -6.36
C ALA A 12 -6.65 -10.75 -7.86
N SER A 13 -7.43 -11.76 -8.25
CA SER A 13 -7.59 -12.20 -9.65
C SER A 13 -8.71 -11.45 -10.39
N ASP A 14 -9.62 -10.82 -9.67
CA ASP A 14 -10.74 -10.05 -10.21
C ASP A 14 -10.76 -8.62 -9.65
N SER A 15 -11.66 -7.78 -10.16
CA SER A 15 -11.79 -6.37 -9.78
C SER A 15 -12.63 -6.13 -8.52
N GLY A 16 -13.05 -7.18 -7.82
CA GLY A 16 -13.82 -7.09 -6.59
C GLY A 16 -13.00 -6.51 -5.42
N ALA A 17 -13.70 -6.05 -4.39
CA ALA A 17 -13.07 -5.67 -3.14
C ALA A 17 -12.68 -6.92 -2.34
N HIS A 18 -11.47 -6.91 -1.79
CA HIS A 18 -10.94 -8.04 -1.02
C HIS A 18 -10.42 -7.58 0.34
N THR A 19 -10.67 -8.38 1.37
CA THR A 19 -9.92 -8.28 2.63
C THR A 19 -8.72 -9.23 2.56
N MET A 20 -7.51 -8.72 2.72
CA MET A 20 -6.25 -9.46 2.65
C MET A 20 -5.54 -9.42 4.01
N ALA A 21 -5.04 -10.57 4.45
CA ALA A 21 -4.23 -10.70 5.66
C ALA A 21 -3.16 -11.77 5.42
N GLY A 22 -1.89 -11.41 5.43
CA GLY A 22 -0.78 -12.33 5.16
C GLY A 22 -0.38 -13.15 6.38
N TYR A 23 -0.57 -12.59 7.58
CA TYR A 23 -0.16 -13.12 8.88
C TYR A 23 1.31 -12.91 9.18
N GLY A 24 2.16 -13.94 9.27
CA GLY A 24 3.55 -13.74 9.68
C GLY A 24 4.46 -13.73 8.46
N GLY A 25 5.61 -13.08 8.54
CA GLY A 25 6.53 -12.96 7.42
C GLY A 25 6.43 -11.59 6.75
N ASN A 26 7.26 -11.38 5.73
CA ASN A 26 7.29 -10.13 4.97
C ASN A 26 6.46 -10.33 3.70
N ASP A 27 5.23 -9.82 3.69
CA ASP A 27 4.25 -10.08 2.64
C ASP A 27 4.13 -8.93 1.64
N ASP A 28 3.75 -9.28 0.41
CA ASP A 28 3.43 -8.33 -0.66
C ASP A 28 1.95 -8.43 -1.05
N TYR A 29 1.20 -7.35 -0.83
CA TYR A 29 -0.22 -7.23 -1.11
C TYR A 29 -0.46 -6.40 -2.37
N TYR A 30 -1.10 -6.99 -3.39
CA TYR A 30 -1.39 -6.30 -4.65
C TYR A 30 -2.87 -5.90 -4.73
N VAL A 31 -3.13 -4.61 -4.56
CA VAL A 31 -4.49 -4.03 -4.52
C VAL A 31 -4.86 -3.41 -5.86
N ASN A 32 -6.01 -3.83 -6.40
CA ASN A 32 -6.57 -3.33 -7.67
C ASN A 32 -7.97 -2.73 -7.53
N ASN A 33 -8.52 -2.68 -6.31
CA ASN A 33 -9.82 -2.11 -6.00
C ASN A 33 -9.72 -1.26 -4.72
N SER A 34 -10.17 -0.01 -4.78
CA SER A 34 -10.03 0.97 -3.69
C SER A 34 -10.81 0.62 -2.43
N ALA A 35 -11.83 -0.23 -2.53
CA ALA A 35 -12.58 -0.74 -1.38
C ALA A 35 -11.99 -2.01 -0.76
N SER A 36 -10.84 -2.50 -1.25
CA SER A 36 -10.10 -3.58 -0.62
C SER A 36 -9.50 -3.13 0.72
N LYS A 37 -9.25 -4.07 1.63
CA LYS A 37 -8.63 -3.81 2.93
C LYS A 37 -7.45 -4.74 3.14
N VAL A 38 -6.31 -4.16 3.53
CA VAL A 38 -5.16 -4.93 4.00
C VAL A 38 -5.09 -4.83 5.52
N ILE A 39 -5.13 -5.98 6.18
CA ILE A 39 -5.08 -6.12 7.64
C ILE A 39 -3.76 -6.79 8.00
N GLU A 40 -2.92 -6.04 8.68
CA GLU A 40 -1.66 -6.49 9.28
C GLU A 40 -1.70 -6.11 10.78
N SER A 41 -1.15 -6.95 11.65
CA SER A 41 -1.01 -6.68 13.09
C SER A 41 0.45 -6.54 13.47
N ALA A 42 0.77 -5.54 14.28
CA ALA A 42 2.14 -5.22 14.66
C ALA A 42 3.01 -6.42 15.06
N GLY A 43 4.23 -6.45 14.54
CA GLY A 43 5.21 -7.50 14.79
C GLY A 43 5.06 -8.72 13.89
N GLN A 44 4.30 -8.61 12.80
CA GLN A 44 4.08 -9.67 11.84
C GLN A 44 5.13 -9.72 10.73
N GLY A 45 5.81 -8.61 10.44
CA GLY A 45 6.92 -8.60 9.49
C GLY A 45 7.28 -7.20 9.03
N GLN A 46 7.81 -7.13 7.81
CA GLN A 46 7.92 -5.90 7.02
C GLN A 46 7.15 -6.08 5.72
N ASP A 47 5.99 -5.46 5.69
CA ASP A 47 4.91 -5.73 4.75
C ASP A 47 4.73 -4.57 3.77
N ARG A 48 4.31 -4.91 2.55
CA ARG A 48 4.20 -3.95 1.45
C ARG A 48 2.87 -4.04 0.73
N VAL A 49 2.23 -2.90 0.54
CA VAL A 49 1.03 -2.77 -0.28
C VAL A 49 1.40 -2.10 -1.60
N TRP A 50 1.09 -2.76 -2.71
CA TRP A 50 1.28 -2.28 -4.07
C TRP A 50 -0.08 -2.03 -4.75
N ALA A 51 -0.45 -0.77 -4.89
CA ALA A 51 -1.74 -0.36 -5.44
C ALA A 51 -1.65 -0.03 -6.95
N SER A 52 -2.66 -0.45 -7.71
CA SER A 52 -2.86 0.00 -9.11
C SER A 52 -4.02 1.00 -9.25
N VAL A 53 -4.58 1.44 -8.13
CA VAL A 53 -5.67 2.41 -8.00
C VAL A 53 -5.37 3.31 -6.81
N SER A 54 -6.01 4.48 -6.73
CA SER A 54 -5.92 5.31 -5.52
C SER A 54 -6.36 4.52 -4.29
N TYR A 55 -5.55 4.54 -3.24
CA TYR A 55 -5.69 3.64 -2.11
C TYR A 55 -5.31 4.28 -0.78
N ALA A 56 -6.01 3.89 0.28
CA ALA A 56 -5.73 4.31 1.64
C ALA A 56 -5.55 3.08 2.54
N LEU A 57 -4.53 3.10 3.40
CA LEU A 57 -4.39 2.08 4.43
C LEU A 57 -5.53 2.19 5.44
N SER A 58 -5.95 1.05 5.97
CA SER A 58 -6.85 1.04 7.13
C SER A 58 -6.09 1.52 8.36
N ALA A 59 -6.77 2.26 9.24
CA ALA A 59 -6.21 2.62 10.54
C ALA A 59 -5.78 1.36 11.31
N GLY A 60 -4.64 1.45 11.98
CA GLY A 60 -4.05 0.38 12.80
C GLY A 60 -3.35 -0.74 12.02
N SER A 61 -3.36 -0.72 10.69
CA SER A 61 -2.66 -1.71 9.87
C SER A 61 -1.17 -1.36 9.80
N SER A 62 -0.29 -2.20 10.35
CA SER A 62 1.15 -1.92 10.44
C SER A 62 1.88 -2.34 9.16
N ILE A 63 1.43 -1.79 8.03
CA ILE A 63 2.14 -1.86 6.77
C ILE A 63 3.30 -0.85 6.78
N GLU A 64 4.50 -1.29 6.42
CA GLU A 64 5.70 -0.44 6.33
C GLU A 64 5.82 0.30 5.01
N VAL A 65 5.38 -0.29 3.89
CA VAL A 65 5.48 0.33 2.56
C VAL A 65 4.13 0.37 1.87
N LEU A 66 3.71 1.56 1.44
CA LEU A 66 2.57 1.76 0.54
C LEU A 66 3.08 2.33 -0.78
N GLY A 67 3.02 1.57 -1.86
CA GLY A 67 3.52 2.00 -3.16
C GLY A 67 2.56 1.78 -4.32
N THR A 68 2.85 2.39 -5.46
CA THR A 68 2.20 2.04 -6.72
C THR A 68 2.82 0.78 -7.34
N GLN A 69 2.06 0.02 -8.14
CA GLN A 69 2.59 -1.18 -8.83
C GLN A 69 3.53 -0.87 -10.00
N LYS A 70 3.58 0.37 -10.48
CA LYS A 70 4.33 0.77 -11.67
C LYS A 70 4.90 2.18 -11.50
N ASP A 71 6.14 2.24 -11.05
CA ASP A 71 6.86 3.50 -10.77
C ASP A 71 6.90 4.45 -11.98
N ALA A 72 7.09 3.93 -13.18
CA ALA A 72 7.11 4.73 -14.42
C ALA A 72 5.70 5.02 -14.99
N GLY A 73 4.63 4.59 -14.32
CA GLY A 73 3.25 4.90 -14.73
C GLY A 73 2.96 6.39 -14.58
N THR A 74 2.27 6.97 -15.56
CA THR A 74 1.96 8.41 -15.56
C THR A 74 0.50 8.71 -15.17
N THR A 75 -0.33 7.68 -15.00
CA THR A 75 -1.68 7.84 -14.46
C THR A 75 -1.61 8.19 -12.98
N ALA A 76 -2.21 9.31 -12.59
CA ALA A 76 -2.30 9.72 -11.19
C ALA A 76 -2.91 8.62 -10.31
N ILE A 77 -2.20 8.23 -9.25
CA ILE A 77 -2.65 7.30 -8.22
C ILE A 77 -2.39 7.95 -6.86
N ASN A 78 -3.46 8.27 -6.15
CA ASN A 78 -3.35 8.93 -4.85
C ASN A 78 -3.17 7.88 -3.76
N LEU A 79 -2.19 8.09 -2.88
CA LEU A 79 -1.85 7.17 -1.81
C LEU A 79 -2.03 7.88 -0.46
N THR A 80 -2.69 7.21 0.48
CA THR A 80 -2.84 7.70 1.85
C THR A 80 -2.39 6.61 2.82
N GLY A 81 -1.35 6.91 3.62
CA GLY A 81 -0.91 6.08 4.73
C GLY A 81 -1.91 6.10 5.89
N ASN A 82 -1.43 5.79 7.09
CA ASN A 82 -2.26 5.85 8.30
C ASN A 82 -1.52 6.53 9.46
N GLU A 83 -1.89 6.26 10.69
CA GLU A 83 -1.28 6.88 11.87
C GLU A 83 0.11 6.32 12.24
N LEU A 84 0.53 5.23 11.61
CA LEU A 84 1.83 4.58 11.82
C LEU A 84 2.87 5.14 10.84
N ARG A 85 4.13 4.72 10.99
CA ARG A 85 5.21 5.14 10.07
C ARG A 85 5.16 4.32 8.79
N GLN A 86 5.00 4.98 7.65
CA GLN A 86 5.10 4.38 6.31
C GLN A 86 6.23 4.99 5.47
N HIS A 87 6.72 4.20 4.50
CA HIS A 87 7.29 4.72 3.27
C HIS A 87 6.21 4.69 2.18
N VAL A 88 5.76 5.86 1.73
CA VAL A 88 4.75 6.00 0.68
C VAL A 88 5.41 6.37 -0.65
N ILE A 89 5.16 5.59 -1.69
CA ILE A 89 5.88 5.63 -2.98
C ILE A 89 4.89 5.78 -4.15
N GLY A 90 4.83 6.98 -4.72
CA GLY A 90 4.07 7.32 -5.93
C GLY A 90 4.64 6.73 -7.23
N ASN A 91 4.03 7.12 -8.34
CA ASN A 91 4.50 6.88 -9.71
C ASN A 91 4.83 8.19 -10.42
N ALA A 92 5.32 8.11 -11.65
CA ALA A 92 5.66 9.28 -12.47
C ALA A 92 4.47 10.17 -12.91
N GLY A 93 3.24 9.90 -12.45
CA GLY A 93 2.07 10.75 -12.66
C GLY A 93 1.91 11.80 -11.55
N ASP A 94 1.02 12.76 -11.74
CA ASP A 94 0.77 13.81 -10.73
C ASP A 94 -0.03 13.21 -9.56
N ASN A 95 0.63 12.81 -8.47
CA ASN A 95 -0.01 12.10 -7.35
C ASN A 95 -0.36 13.04 -6.18
N ILE A 96 -1.36 12.66 -5.39
CA ILE A 96 -1.54 13.14 -4.02
C ILE A 96 -1.04 12.04 -3.08
N ILE A 97 0.00 12.33 -2.31
CA ILE A 97 0.68 11.38 -1.42
C ILE A 97 0.61 11.91 0.00
N ASN A 98 -0.29 11.35 0.81
CA ASN A 98 -0.43 11.73 2.21
C ASN A 98 0.13 10.62 3.10
N GLY A 99 1.16 10.91 3.89
CA GLY A 99 1.72 9.96 4.86
C GLY A 99 0.73 9.57 5.96
N GLY A 100 -0.14 10.50 6.36
CA GLY A 100 -1.04 10.35 7.49
C GLY A 100 -0.45 11.00 8.74
N GLY A 101 -0.26 10.23 9.80
CA GLY A 101 0.16 10.73 11.13
C GLY A 101 1.56 10.32 11.57
N GLY A 102 2.27 9.51 10.77
CA GLY A 102 3.55 8.92 11.12
C GLY A 102 4.77 9.82 10.85
N GLY A 103 5.94 9.32 11.26
CA GLY A 103 7.22 9.90 10.84
C GLY A 103 7.62 9.37 9.46
N ASP A 104 6.83 9.71 8.44
CA ASP A 104 6.81 9.05 7.14
C ASP A 104 7.93 9.47 6.18
N TRP A 105 8.24 8.59 5.23
CA TRP A 105 9.01 8.93 4.03
C TRP A 105 8.08 8.96 2.83
N LEU A 106 8.04 10.08 2.11
CA LEU A 106 7.17 10.24 0.94
C LEU A 106 8.04 10.40 -0.31
N THR A 107 7.77 9.61 -1.35
CA THR A 107 8.52 9.62 -2.61
C THR A 107 7.55 9.69 -3.79
N GLY A 108 7.72 10.69 -4.65
CA GLY A 108 6.87 10.91 -5.82
C GLY A 108 7.16 10.05 -7.04
N ASN A 109 8.45 9.85 -7.36
CA ASN A 109 8.96 9.19 -8.59
C ASN A 109 8.72 9.94 -9.93
N GLY A 110 8.18 11.15 -9.91
CA GLY A 110 8.03 12.01 -11.10
C GLY A 110 6.83 12.94 -10.93
N GLY A 111 6.28 13.45 -12.04
CA GLY A 111 5.06 14.27 -11.98
C GLY A 111 5.16 15.56 -11.15
N HIS A 112 4.01 16.23 -11.01
CA HIS A 112 3.79 17.35 -10.11
C HIS A 112 3.00 16.89 -8.88
N ASP A 113 3.70 16.29 -7.92
CA ASP A 113 3.07 15.70 -6.73
C ASP A 113 2.67 16.74 -5.67
N THR A 114 1.64 16.37 -4.90
CA THR A 114 1.27 17.03 -3.65
C THR A 114 1.52 16.07 -2.47
N PHE A 115 2.21 16.56 -1.44
CA PHE A 115 2.56 15.81 -0.22
C PHE A 115 1.86 16.40 1.01
#